data_AF-A0A4S2RZI5-F1
#
_entry.id   AF-A0A4S2RZI5-F1
#
_cell.length_a   1.000
_cell.length_b   1.000
_cell.length_c   1.000
_cell.angle_alpha   90.00
_cell.angle_beta   90.00
_cell.angle_gamma   90.00
#
_symmetry.space_group_name_H-M   'P 1'
#
loop_
_entity.id
_entity.type
_entity.pdbx_description
1 polymer ?
#
loop_
_entity_poly.entity_id
_entity_poly.type
_entity_poly.pdbx_seq_one_letter_code
_entity_poly.pdbx_strand_id
1 'polypeptide(L)'
;MADEGLRPIIVKRIKKGGGGHHGGAWKIAYADFVTAMMAFFLLMWLLGSTAKGDLNGIAEYFKTPLKVAMAGGSGSGDANTVLPGGGKDLTRQEGQLRKGENDVTSKRSVRAAQAELEKAERARLDELKKRIETAIDSSPTLKQFKNQLLIDITSEGLRIQIVDEKNRPMFALA
;
A
#
# COMPACT_ATOMS: atom_id res chain seq x y z
N MET A 1 73.78 61.42 -26.04
CA MET A 1 72.46 61.63 -25.40
C MET A 1 71.68 60.34 -25.59
N ALA A 2 71.62 59.51 -24.54
CA ALA A 2 70.98 58.20 -24.60
C ALA A 2 69.53 58.35 -24.12
N ASP A 3 68.60 57.99 -25.00
CA ASP A 3 67.18 57.88 -24.70
C ASP A 3 66.96 56.67 -23.79
N GLU A 4 66.96 56.89 -22.48
CA GLU A 4 66.56 55.87 -21.50
C GLU A 4 65.04 55.68 -21.58
N GLY A 5 64.65 54.80 -22.50
CA GLY A 5 63.27 54.38 -22.70
C GLY A 5 62.63 53.92 -21.39
N LEU A 6 61.64 54.68 -20.94
CA LEU A 6 60.69 54.33 -19.90
C LEU A 6 59.92 53.09 -20.35
N ARG A 7 60.43 51.90 -19.99
CA ARG A 7 59.75 50.64 -20.27
C ARG A 7 58.48 50.58 -19.40
N PRO A 8 57.28 50.41 -19.96
CA PRO A 8 56.06 50.34 -19.17
C PRO A 8 56.07 49.09 -18.30
N ILE A 9 55.92 49.27 -16.98
CA ILE A 9 55.85 48.18 -16.02
C ILE A 9 54.44 47.56 -16.09
N ILE A 10 54.33 46.36 -16.67
CA ILE A 10 53.08 45.62 -16.75
C ILE A 10 52.95 44.70 -15.54
N VAL A 11 52.12 45.09 -14.56
CA VAL A 11 51.81 44.24 -13.40
C VAL A 11 50.65 43.30 -13.74
N LYS A 12 50.95 42.05 -14.10
CA LYS A 12 49.93 41.00 -14.29
C LYS A 12 49.47 40.46 -12.93
N ARG A 13 48.44 41.06 -12.33
CA ARG A 13 47.79 40.49 -11.14
C ARG A 13 46.87 39.34 -11.52
N ILE A 14 47.36 38.11 -11.32
CA ILE A 14 46.54 36.91 -11.45
C ILE A 14 45.83 36.70 -10.11
N LYS A 15 44.53 36.98 -10.04
CA LYS A 15 43.71 36.49 -8.92
C LYS A 15 43.57 34.98 -9.07
N LYS A 16 44.45 34.21 -8.41
CA LYS A 16 44.15 32.82 -8.08
C LYS A 16 43.13 32.81 -6.93
N GLY A 17 41.91 33.26 -7.22
CA GLY A 17 40.78 33.00 -6.35
C GLY A 17 40.54 31.49 -6.42
N GLY A 18 40.64 30.82 -5.28
CA GLY A 18 40.40 29.39 -5.17
C GLY A 18 39.10 29.02 -5.87
N GLY A 19 39.14 27.94 -6.65
CA GLY A 19 37.99 27.43 -7.38
C GLY A 19 36.85 27.21 -6.41
N GLY A 20 35.93 28.18 -6.34
CA GLY A 20 34.67 28.02 -5.66
C GLY A 20 34.00 26.79 -6.23
N HIS A 21 33.30 26.06 -5.38
CA HIS A 21 32.65 24.77 -5.59
C HIS A 21 31.59 24.74 -6.72
N HIS A 22 31.93 25.14 -7.95
CA HIS A 22 30.99 25.34 -9.06
C HIS A 22 30.83 24.05 -9.91
N GLY A 23 31.61 23.01 -9.63
CA GLY A 23 31.48 21.70 -10.27
C GLY A 23 30.47 20.75 -9.61
N GLY A 24 29.70 21.22 -8.61
CA GLY A 24 28.71 20.42 -7.89
C GLY A 24 27.26 20.61 -8.36
N ALA A 25 26.94 21.76 -8.98
CA ALA A 25 25.56 22.12 -9.33
C ALA A 25 24.88 21.12 -10.29
N TRP A 26 25.61 20.63 -11.30
CA TRP A 26 25.10 19.62 -12.23
C TRP A 26 24.83 18.26 -11.56
N LYS A 27 25.60 17.92 -10.51
CA LYS A 27 25.39 16.68 -9.74
C LYS A 27 24.16 16.77 -8.86
N ILE A 28 23.83 17.97 -8.36
CA ILE A 28 22.61 18.21 -7.59
C ILE A 28 21.39 18.06 -8.50
N ALA A 29 21.44 18.64 -9.71
CA ALA A 29 20.38 18.47 -10.70
C ALA A 29 20.21 17.00 -11.15
N TYR A 30 21.32 16.27 -11.33
CA TYR A 30 21.28 14.85 -11.65
C TYR A 30 20.73 14.00 -10.50
N ALA A 31 21.12 14.30 -9.26
CA ALA A 31 20.62 13.63 -8.08
C ALA A 31 19.10 13.82 -7.95
N ASP A 32 18.62 15.05 -8.12
CA ASP A 32 17.20 15.39 -8.05
C ASP A 32 16.37 14.63 -9.12
N PHE A 33 16.90 14.58 -10.35
CA PHE A 33 16.29 13.80 -11.43
C PHE A 33 16.19 12.31 -11.12
N VAL A 34 17.25 11.70 -10.58
CA VAL A 34 17.24 10.28 -10.20
C VAL A 34 16.29 10.03 -9.02
N THR A 35 16.22 10.92 -8.04
CA THR A 35 15.25 10.79 -6.94
C THR A 35 13.81 10.91 -7.40
N ALA A 36 13.52 11.80 -8.36
CA ALA A 36 12.19 11.90 -8.96
C ALA A 36 11.81 10.59 -9.69
N MET A 37 12.74 10.00 -10.45
CA MET A 37 12.53 8.71 -11.12
C MET A 37 12.38 7.55 -10.12
N MET A 38 13.15 7.55 -9.03
CA MET A 38 13.03 6.56 -7.95
C MET A 38 11.66 6.66 -7.26
N ALA A 39 11.21 7.87 -6.94
CA ALA A 39 9.90 8.10 -6.34
C ALA A 39 8.76 7.65 -7.28
N PHE A 40 8.86 7.96 -8.57
CA PHE A 40 7.90 7.51 -9.57
C PHE A 40 7.89 5.98 -9.70
N PHE A 41 9.06 5.34 -9.66
CA PHE A 41 9.18 3.89 -9.66
C PHE A 41 8.55 3.25 -8.42
N LEU A 42 8.81 3.78 -7.21
CA LEU A 42 8.19 3.30 -5.97
C LEU A 42 6.67 3.47 -5.99
N LEU A 43 6.17 4.58 -6.56
CA LEU A 43 4.74 4.79 -6.75
C LEU A 43 4.14 3.74 -7.69
N MET A 44 4.70 3.56 -8.89
CA MET A 44 4.20 2.54 -9.83
C MET A 44 4.35 1.12 -9.30
N TRP A 45 5.42 0.85 -8.56
CA TRP A 45 5.60 -0.42 -7.87
C TRP A 45 4.49 -0.64 -6.85
N LEU A 46 4.19 0.36 -6.02
CA LEU A 46 3.07 0.29 -5.10
C LEU A 46 1.79 -0.05 -5.86
N LEU A 47 1.43 0.73 -6.91
CA LEU A 47 0.25 0.50 -7.74
C LEU A 47 0.18 -0.89 -8.40
N GLY A 48 1.32 -1.45 -8.79
CA GLY A 48 1.39 -2.80 -9.38
C GLY A 48 1.25 -3.93 -8.36
N SER A 49 1.52 -3.65 -7.09
CA SER A 49 1.42 -4.62 -5.99
C SER A 49 0.14 -4.50 -5.15
N THR A 50 -0.63 -3.41 -5.28
CA THR A 50 -1.93 -3.29 -4.58
C THR A 50 -3.04 -4.00 -5.34
N ALA A 51 -4.03 -4.54 -4.62
CA ALA A 51 -5.26 -5.01 -5.22
C ALA A 51 -6.03 -3.82 -5.83
N LYS A 52 -6.65 -4.03 -7.00
CA LYS A 52 -7.45 -3.00 -7.70
C LYS A 52 -8.59 -2.43 -6.83
N GLY A 53 -9.04 -3.17 -5.82
CA GLY A 53 -10.05 -2.74 -4.86
C GLY A 53 -9.59 -1.57 -3.98
N ASP A 54 -8.35 -1.60 -3.49
CA ASP A 54 -7.81 -0.56 -2.60
C ASP A 54 -7.59 0.77 -3.33
N LEU A 55 -7.17 0.70 -4.60
CA LEU A 55 -7.02 1.87 -5.49
C LEU A 55 -8.36 2.57 -5.75
N ASN A 56 -9.43 1.82 -5.95
CA ASN A 56 -10.77 2.39 -6.10
C ASN A 56 -11.26 3.05 -4.81
N GLY A 57 -11.00 2.45 -3.64
CA GLY A 57 -11.36 3.02 -2.35
C GLY A 57 -10.69 4.38 -2.08
N ILE A 58 -9.40 4.50 -2.40
CA ILE A 58 -8.67 5.78 -2.28
C ILE A 58 -9.13 6.78 -3.34
N ALA A 59 -9.41 6.35 -4.58
CA ALA A 59 -9.89 7.24 -5.62
C ALA A 59 -11.28 7.83 -5.33
N GLU A 60 -12.16 7.05 -4.70
CA GLU A 60 -13.51 7.49 -4.32
C GLU A 60 -13.48 8.52 -3.18
N TYR A 61 -12.46 8.48 -2.30
CA TYR A 61 -12.18 9.51 -1.31
C TYR A 61 -11.91 10.88 -1.94
N PHE A 62 -11.09 10.93 -3.01
CA PHE A 62 -10.77 12.18 -3.70
C PHE A 62 -11.90 12.69 -4.61
N LYS A 63 -12.73 11.80 -5.14
CA LYS A 63 -13.85 12.18 -6.03
C LYS A 63 -15.09 12.66 -5.29
N THR A 64 -15.39 12.09 -4.13
CA THR A 64 -16.62 12.40 -3.39
C THR A 64 -16.39 12.43 -1.87
N PRO A 65 -15.71 13.45 -1.35
CA PRO A 65 -15.39 13.54 0.08
C PRO A 65 -16.64 13.52 0.97
N LEU A 66 -17.76 14.10 0.50
CA LEU A 66 -19.04 14.12 1.23
C LEU A 66 -19.70 12.75 1.36
N LYS A 67 -19.52 11.84 0.40
CA LYS A 67 -20.11 10.49 0.46
C LYS A 67 -19.41 9.62 1.49
N VAL A 68 -18.09 9.73 1.59
CA VAL A 68 -17.29 9.03 2.60
C VAL A 68 -17.59 9.57 4.01
N ALA A 69 -17.81 10.88 4.14
CA ALA A 69 -18.23 11.50 5.41
C ALA A 69 -19.63 11.06 5.88
N MET A 70 -20.56 10.81 4.95
CA MET A 70 -21.95 10.42 5.26
C MET A 70 -22.14 8.90 5.39
N ALA A 71 -21.27 8.08 4.79
CA ALA A 71 -21.40 6.62 4.76
C ALA A 71 -20.83 5.90 5.99
N GLY A 72 -20.17 6.60 6.92
CA GLY A 72 -19.88 6.08 8.26
C GLY A 72 -19.17 4.72 8.33
N GLY A 73 -18.32 4.42 7.35
CA GLY A 73 -17.54 3.18 7.27
C GLY A 73 -16.08 3.42 7.61
N SER A 74 -15.49 2.52 8.39
CA SER A 74 -14.08 2.53 8.78
C SER A 74 -13.16 2.36 7.58
N GLY A 75 -12.70 3.48 7.01
CA GLY A 75 -11.72 3.53 5.93
C GLY A 75 -11.07 4.91 5.80
N SER A 76 -9.75 4.94 5.99
CA SER A 76 -8.80 6.04 5.78
C SER A 76 -9.03 7.36 6.52
N GLY A 77 -8.89 7.31 7.85
CA GLY A 77 -8.58 8.47 8.68
C GLY A 77 -9.79 9.04 9.42
N ASP A 78 -9.98 8.60 10.67
CA ASP A 78 -10.81 9.19 11.72
C ASP A 78 -11.90 10.18 11.23
N ALA A 79 -13.08 9.63 10.96
CA ALA A 79 -14.29 10.43 10.86
C ALA A 79 -14.55 11.11 12.21
N ASN A 80 -14.15 12.37 12.32
CA ASN A 80 -14.65 13.30 13.32
C ASN A 80 -14.67 14.66 12.61
N THR A 81 -15.77 15.21 12.11
CA THR A 81 -17.10 15.25 12.72
C THR A 81 -18.02 16.01 11.74
N VAL A 82 -19.30 15.63 11.58
CA VAL A 82 -20.25 16.37 10.71
C VAL A 82 -20.67 17.73 11.31
N LEU A 83 -20.53 17.91 12.64
CA LEU A 83 -20.54 19.18 13.38
C LEU A 83 -19.66 19.12 14.66
N PRO A 84 -18.45 19.73 14.75
CA PRO A 84 -17.69 19.76 16.00
C PRO A 84 -18.16 20.94 16.88
N GLY A 85 -19.42 20.91 17.28
CA GLY A 85 -20.01 21.86 18.24
C GLY A 85 -20.43 21.12 19.50
N GLY A 86 -19.52 20.94 20.45
CA GLY A 86 -19.83 20.20 21.68
C GLY A 86 -18.66 20.04 22.66
N GLY A 87 -17.84 21.08 22.83
CA GLY A 87 -16.80 21.15 23.88
C GLY A 87 -16.94 22.46 24.63
N LYS A 88 -16.62 22.47 25.93
CA LYS A 88 -16.81 23.63 26.84
C LYS A 88 -15.93 24.85 26.55
N ASP A 89 -15.21 24.92 25.43
CA ASP A 89 -14.33 26.05 25.13
C ASP A 89 -14.14 26.25 23.62
N LEU A 90 -14.41 27.47 23.14
CA LEU A 90 -14.43 27.88 21.73
C LEU A 90 -13.09 28.45 21.24
N THR A 91 -12.06 28.49 22.08
CA THR A 91 -10.80 29.20 21.80
C THR A 91 -9.64 28.33 21.31
N ARG A 92 -9.83 27.00 21.14
CA ARG A 92 -8.74 26.10 20.74
C ARG A 92 -8.60 26.00 19.22
N GLN A 93 -7.56 26.65 18.68
CA GLN A 93 -6.98 26.35 17.37
C GLN A 93 -5.94 25.23 17.48
N GLU A 94 -5.83 24.46 16.40
CA GLU A 94 -5.20 23.14 16.19
C GLU A 94 -3.85 22.81 16.86
N GLY A 95 -3.58 21.51 16.99
CA GLY A 95 -2.23 20.97 17.14
C GLY A 95 -2.16 19.73 18.03
N GLN A 96 -1.90 18.58 17.43
CA GLN A 96 -1.66 17.25 18.04
C GLN A 96 -1.23 17.25 19.52
N LEU A 97 -2.13 16.84 20.41
CA LEU A 97 -1.79 16.11 21.63
C LEU A 97 -2.93 15.11 21.88
N ARG A 98 -2.74 13.81 21.66
CA ARG A 98 -2.42 12.87 22.76
C ARG A 98 -1.90 11.54 22.21
N LYS A 99 -0.58 11.37 22.24
CA LYS A 99 0.09 10.07 22.21
C LYS A 99 0.19 9.60 23.66
N GLY A 100 -0.55 8.56 24.05
CA GLY A 100 -0.33 7.95 25.37
C GLY A 100 -1.39 6.98 25.90
N GLU A 101 -2.69 7.25 25.72
CA GLU A 101 -3.71 6.55 26.55
C GLU A 101 -4.82 5.83 25.76
N ASN A 102 -5.03 6.19 24.48
CA ASN A 102 -6.10 5.61 23.66
C ASN A 102 -5.67 4.40 22.80
N ASP A 103 -4.38 4.02 22.83
CA ASP A 103 -3.83 2.96 21.98
C ASP A 103 -4.32 1.55 22.40
N VAL A 104 -4.61 1.35 23.69
CA VAL A 104 -5.08 0.05 24.19
C VAL A 104 -6.55 -0.20 23.83
N THR A 105 -7.39 0.84 23.89
CA THR A 105 -8.83 0.78 23.55
C THR A 105 -9.03 0.66 22.05
N SER A 106 -8.24 1.38 21.24
CA SER A 106 -8.26 1.29 19.77
C SER A 106 -7.76 -0.07 19.26
N LYS A 107 -6.69 -0.65 19.85
CA LYS A 107 -6.25 -2.02 19.50
C LYS A 107 -7.27 -3.09 19.88
N ARG A 108 -8.05 -2.89 20.95
CA ARG A 108 -9.09 -3.82 21.38
C ARG A 108 -10.31 -3.77 20.47
N SER A 109 -10.72 -2.59 20.00
CA SER A 109 -11.81 -2.44 19.04
C SER A 109 -11.44 -2.99 17.66
N VAL A 110 -10.20 -2.76 17.18
CA VAL A 110 -9.72 -3.32 15.91
C VAL A 110 -9.65 -4.85 15.96
N ARG A 111 -9.15 -5.44 17.06
CA ARG A 111 -9.14 -6.91 17.23
C ARG A 111 -10.55 -7.51 17.31
N ALA A 112 -11.48 -6.84 17.97
CA ALA A 112 -12.87 -7.31 18.02
C ALA A 112 -13.53 -7.28 16.63
N ALA A 113 -13.33 -6.20 15.88
CA ALA A 113 -13.83 -6.07 14.50
C ALA A 113 -13.21 -7.11 13.56
N GLN A 114 -11.89 -7.36 13.68
CA GLN A 114 -11.21 -8.41 12.91
C GLN A 114 -11.75 -9.81 13.23
N ALA A 115 -11.99 -10.12 14.50
CA ALA A 115 -12.53 -11.42 14.91
C ALA A 115 -13.98 -11.64 14.40
N GLU A 116 -14.79 -10.59 14.30
CA GLU A 116 -16.13 -10.69 13.71
C GLU A 116 -16.07 -10.92 12.19
N LEU A 117 -15.18 -10.23 11.49
CA LEU A 117 -14.94 -10.44 10.06
C LEU A 117 -14.45 -11.86 9.78
N GLU A 118 -13.49 -12.38 10.54
CA GLU A 118 -12.99 -13.76 10.39
C GLU A 118 -14.08 -14.80 10.62
N LYS A 119 -14.99 -14.57 11.59
CA LYS A 119 -16.14 -15.46 11.82
C LYS A 119 -17.11 -15.45 10.64
N ALA A 120 -17.44 -14.27 10.13
CA ALA A 120 -18.32 -14.12 8.97
C ALA A 120 -17.70 -14.76 7.73
N GLU A 121 -16.39 -14.61 7.53
CA GLU A 121 -15.64 -15.22 6.45
C GLU A 121 -15.63 -16.74 6.56
N ARG A 122 -15.35 -17.30 7.74
CA ARG A 122 -15.41 -18.76 7.98
C ARG A 122 -16.79 -19.33 7.66
N ALA A 123 -17.87 -18.67 8.10
CA ALA A 123 -19.22 -19.11 7.80
C ALA A 123 -19.49 -19.14 6.28
N ARG A 124 -18.99 -18.15 5.55
CA ARG A 124 -19.09 -18.08 4.08
C ARG A 124 -18.29 -19.19 3.40
N LEU A 125 -17.10 -19.51 3.91
CA LEU A 125 -16.28 -20.62 3.40
C LEU A 125 -16.90 -21.98 3.69
N ASP A 126 -17.54 -22.16 4.84
CA ASP A 126 -18.31 -23.37 5.17
C ASP A 126 -19.49 -23.56 4.20
N GLU A 127 -20.22 -22.49 3.88
CA GLU A 127 -21.29 -22.53 2.89
C GLU A 127 -20.75 -22.91 1.50
N LEU A 128 -19.64 -22.31 1.09
CA LEU A 128 -19.00 -22.61 -0.19
C LEU A 128 -18.55 -24.07 -0.25
N LYS A 129 -17.96 -24.59 0.83
CA LYS A 129 -17.56 -26.00 0.94
C LYS A 129 -18.75 -26.93 0.70
N LYS A 130 -19.86 -26.71 1.41
CA LYS A 130 -21.10 -27.52 1.25
C LYS A 130 -21.64 -27.46 -0.17
N ARG A 131 -21.61 -26.27 -0.79
CA ARG A 131 -22.05 -26.09 -2.18
C ARG A 131 -21.21 -26.88 -3.16
N ILE A 132 -19.88 -26.91 -2.98
CA ILE A 132 -18.97 -27.70 -3.80
C ILE A 132 -19.18 -29.20 -3.57
N GLU A 133 -19.33 -29.64 -2.32
CA GLU A 133 -19.62 -31.05 -2.00
C GLU A 133 -20.93 -31.51 -2.67
N THR A 134 -21.97 -30.67 -2.64
CA THR A 134 -23.25 -30.95 -3.31
C THR A 134 -23.10 -30.98 -4.84
N ALA A 135 -22.32 -30.07 -5.41
CA ALA A 135 -22.01 -30.06 -6.83
C ALA A 135 -21.25 -31.32 -7.28
N ILE A 136 -20.31 -31.80 -6.45
CA ILE A 136 -19.58 -33.06 -6.69
C ILE A 136 -20.54 -34.26 -6.62
N ASP A 137 -21.41 -34.31 -5.60
CA ASP A 137 -22.34 -35.42 -5.40
C ASP A 137 -23.45 -35.48 -6.46
N SER A 138 -23.87 -34.33 -6.99
CA SER A 138 -24.88 -34.23 -8.06
C SER A 138 -24.35 -34.62 -9.44
N SER A 139 -23.05 -34.46 -9.69
CA SER A 139 -22.44 -34.85 -10.97
C SER A 139 -21.96 -36.31 -10.93
N PRO A 140 -22.53 -37.21 -11.74
CA PRO A 140 -22.11 -38.62 -11.79
C PRO A 140 -20.63 -38.79 -12.14
N THR A 141 -20.09 -37.86 -12.95
CA THR A 141 -18.70 -37.86 -13.38
C THR A 141 -17.74 -37.42 -12.28
N LEU A 142 -18.15 -36.53 -11.36
CA LEU A 142 -17.30 -36.05 -10.25
C LEU A 142 -17.42 -36.95 -9.02
N LYS A 143 -18.56 -37.60 -8.85
CA LYS A 143 -18.82 -38.54 -7.74
C LYS A 143 -17.82 -39.69 -7.69
N GLN A 144 -17.37 -40.19 -8.85
CA GLN A 144 -16.30 -41.21 -8.93
C GLN A 144 -14.93 -40.69 -8.47
N PHE A 145 -14.69 -39.37 -8.48
CA PHE A 145 -13.44 -38.74 -8.04
C PHE A 145 -13.52 -38.19 -6.61
N LYS A 146 -14.60 -38.46 -5.87
CA LYS A 146 -14.80 -37.94 -4.51
C LYS A 146 -13.62 -38.25 -3.57
N ASN A 147 -13.01 -39.43 -3.72
CA ASN A 147 -11.86 -39.84 -2.91
C ASN A 147 -10.55 -39.10 -3.28
N GLN A 148 -10.49 -38.53 -4.49
CA GLN A 148 -9.34 -37.81 -5.02
C GLN A 148 -9.45 -36.29 -4.78
N LEU A 149 -10.64 -35.81 -4.39
CA LEU A 149 -10.95 -34.40 -4.12
C LEU A 149 -10.99 -34.15 -2.60
N LEU A 150 -9.93 -33.58 -2.04
CA LEU A 150 -9.86 -33.21 -0.62
C LEU A 150 -10.15 -31.72 -0.45
N ILE A 151 -11.14 -31.38 0.38
CA ILE A 151 -11.58 -29.99 0.60
C ILE A 151 -11.42 -29.60 2.08
N ASP A 152 -10.45 -28.74 2.34
CA ASP A 152 -10.10 -28.26 3.68
C ASP A 152 -10.29 -26.76 3.81
N ILE A 153 -10.69 -26.30 5.00
CA ILE A 153 -10.68 -24.87 5.34
C ILE A 153 -9.37 -24.57 6.05
N THR A 154 -8.62 -23.61 5.52
CA THR A 154 -7.32 -23.16 6.02
C THR A 154 -7.40 -21.71 6.49
N SER A 155 -6.36 -21.21 7.15
CA SER A 155 -6.26 -19.79 7.55
C SER A 155 -6.26 -18.83 6.36
N GLU A 156 -5.90 -19.31 5.16
CA GLU A 156 -5.86 -18.51 3.93
C GLU A 156 -7.15 -18.63 3.10
N GLY A 157 -8.08 -19.53 3.47
CA GLY A 157 -9.33 -19.76 2.75
C GLY A 157 -9.64 -21.24 2.50
N LEU A 158 -10.43 -21.52 1.46
CA LEU A 158 -10.83 -22.88 1.08
C LEU A 158 -9.79 -23.52 0.15
N ARG A 159 -9.18 -24.62 0.58
CA ARG A 159 -8.18 -25.37 -0.17
C ARG A 159 -8.81 -26.62 -0.78
N ILE A 160 -8.62 -26.81 -2.08
CA ILE A 160 -9.08 -27.98 -2.83
C ILE A 160 -7.84 -28.69 -3.37
N GLN A 161 -7.64 -29.94 -2.96
CA GLN A 161 -6.54 -30.77 -3.43
C GLN A 161 -7.09 -31.87 -4.32
N ILE A 162 -6.40 -32.11 -5.44
CA ILE A 162 -6.73 -33.15 -6.41
C ILE A 162 -5.56 -34.12 -6.41
N VAL A 163 -5.79 -35.33 -5.91
CA VAL A 163 -4.75 -36.35 -5.70
C VAL A 163 -4.90 -37.47 -6.73
N ASP A 164 -3.78 -37.88 -7.30
CA ASP A 164 -3.71 -39.01 -8.21
C ASP A 164 -3.82 -40.34 -7.45
N GLU A 165 -4.49 -41.33 -8.05
CA GLU A 165 -4.62 -42.67 -7.50
C GLU A 165 -4.10 -43.70 -8.51
N LYS A 166 -3.45 -44.76 -8.03
CA LYS A 166 -2.68 -45.73 -8.85
C LYS A 166 -3.42 -46.34 -10.05
N ASN A 167 -4.75 -46.31 -10.08
CA ASN A 167 -5.59 -46.84 -11.16
C ASN A 167 -6.34 -45.77 -11.96
N ARG A 168 -6.12 -44.48 -11.66
CA ARG A 168 -6.81 -43.36 -12.31
C ARG A 168 -5.96 -42.10 -12.26
N PRO A 169 -4.94 -42.00 -13.14
CA PRO A 169 -4.08 -40.83 -13.16
C PRO A 169 -4.80 -39.60 -13.71
N MET A 170 -4.54 -38.45 -13.09
CA MET A 170 -5.15 -37.16 -13.50
C MET A 170 -4.44 -36.56 -14.70
N PHE A 171 -3.20 -36.97 -14.94
CA PHE A 171 -2.39 -36.58 -16.07
C PHE A 171 -1.92 -37.82 -16.83
N ALA A 172 -1.78 -37.72 -18.14
CA ALA A 172 -1.20 -38.81 -18.92
C ALA A 172 0.24 -39.06 -18.46
N LEU A 173 0.58 -40.33 -18.24
CA LEU A 173 1.97 -40.74 -18.04
C LEU A 173 2.69 -40.59 -19.38
N ALA A 174 3.70 -39.72 -19.41
CA ALA A 174 4.58 -39.51 -20.57
C ALA A 174 5.53 -40.69 -20.78
#